data_AF-A0AAV0NR75-F1
#
_entry.id   AF-A0AAV0NR75-F1
#
_cell.length_a   1.000
_cell.length_b   1.000
_cell.length_c   1.000
_cell.angle_alpha   90.00
_cell.angle_beta   90.00
_cell.angle_gamma   90.00
#
_symmetry.space_group_name_H-M   'P 1'
#
loop_
_entity.id
_entity.type
_entity.pdbx_description
1 polymer ?
#
loop_
_entity_poly.entity_id
_entity_poly.type
_entity_poly.pdbx_seq_one_letter_code
_entity_poly.pdbx_strand_id
1 'polypeptide(L)'
;MNMLHGMRKHLQGELIRNGVVPQDVSRCSTNAHDPGIIRAVLVATVYPNVGKFLPPKNGKHGAKVRLHPHSLNFRLSTKRSEDCPLVIYDEVTRGDGGTHIRNFTVVGPLSLLLLATEIAVAPANDDVDGYDDKEGSDVADTDSDAEDGIEIDDDEYNGKKLMSAPDNSVIVVMDRWLLFRSSAIDVAQIYCLRERLSAAILFRVSNSSV
;
A
#
# COMPACT_ATOMS: atom_id res chain seq x y z
N MET A 1 15.10 29.09 7.36
CA MET A 1 15.73 28.18 8.35
C MET A 1 17.12 27.78 7.86
N ASN A 2 18.19 28.24 8.53
CA ASN A 2 19.57 28.00 8.09
C ASN A 2 20.00 26.53 8.23
N MET A 3 19.52 25.84 9.26
CA MET A 3 19.84 24.43 9.51
C MET A 3 19.37 23.50 8.37
N LEU A 4 18.09 23.58 7.99
CA LEU A 4 17.55 22.78 6.88
C LEU A 4 18.20 23.10 5.53
N HIS A 5 18.66 24.33 5.33
CA HIS A 5 19.43 24.67 4.13
C HIS A 5 20.81 24.00 4.15
N GLY A 6 21.51 24.04 5.28
CA GLY A 6 22.79 23.35 5.46
C GLY A 6 22.67 21.83 5.28
N MET A 7 21.66 21.20 5.89
CA MET A 7 21.40 19.76 5.76
C MET A 7 21.11 19.37 4.31
N ARG A 8 20.31 20.15 3.58
CA ARG A 8 20.04 19.90 2.15
C ARG A 8 21.31 20.00 1.30
N LYS A 9 22.16 20.99 1.56
CA LYS A 9 23.44 21.14 0.85
C LYS A 9 24.39 19.99 1.14
N HIS A 10 24.44 19.53 2.39
CA HIS A 10 25.25 18.37 2.77
C HIS A 10 24.77 17.09 2.06
N LEU A 11 23.46 16.82 2.09
CA LEU A 11 22.86 15.68 1.38
C LEU A 11 23.15 15.74 -0.13
N GLN A 12 23.00 16.91 -0.75
CA GLN A 12 23.32 17.10 -2.16
C GLN A 12 24.80 16.77 -2.45
N GLY A 13 25.72 17.22 -1.59
CA GLY A 13 27.15 16.91 -1.72
C GLY A 13 27.43 15.40 -1.68
N GLU A 14 26.80 14.67 -0.76
CA GLU A 14 26.95 13.21 -0.69
C GLU A 14 26.33 12.51 -1.90
N LEU A 15 25.16 12.96 -2.38
CA LEU A 15 24.54 12.37 -3.58
C LEU A 15 25.40 12.57 -4.84
N ILE A 16 26.08 13.71 -4.97
CA ILE A 16 27.03 13.97 -6.06
C ILE A 16 28.26 13.08 -5.91
N ARG A 17 28.83 13.02 -4.69
CA ARG A 17 30.03 12.23 -4.39
C ARG A 17 29.85 10.74 -4.66
N ASN A 18 28.64 10.21 -4.46
CA ASN A 18 28.29 8.81 -4.71
C ASN A 18 27.74 8.57 -6.12
N GLY A 19 27.80 9.55 -7.03
CA GLY A 19 27.34 9.39 -8.41
C GLY A 19 25.83 9.18 -8.56
N VAL A 20 25.04 9.50 -7.53
CA VAL A 20 23.57 9.36 -7.56
C VAL A 20 22.94 10.48 -8.37
N VAL A 21 23.48 11.70 -8.25
CA VAL A 21 23.08 12.87 -9.05
C VAL A 21 24.30 13.49 -9.74
N PRO A 22 24.13 14.13 -10.91
CA PRO A 22 25.21 14.86 -11.58
C PRO A 22 25.71 16.06 -10.76
N GLN A 23 26.93 16.53 -11.05
CA GLN A 23 27.47 17.77 -10.45
C GLN A 23 26.56 18.98 -10.74
N ASP A 24 26.04 19.09 -11.97
CA ASP A 24 25.01 20.08 -12.31
C ASP A 24 23.62 19.56 -11.92
N VAL A 25 23.11 20.06 -10.79
CA VAL A 25 21.81 19.68 -10.24
C VAL A 25 20.62 20.44 -10.83
N SER A 26 20.85 21.35 -11.78
CA SER A 26 19.79 22.21 -12.35
C SER A 26 18.61 21.41 -12.90
N ARG A 27 18.88 20.22 -13.46
CA ARG A 27 17.86 19.33 -14.04
C ARG A 27 17.24 18.34 -13.05
N CYS A 28 17.83 18.16 -11.87
CA CYS A 28 17.35 17.18 -10.88
C CYS A 28 15.97 17.52 -10.31
N SER A 29 15.52 18.77 -10.45
CA SER A 29 14.22 19.23 -9.92
C SER A 29 13.09 19.26 -10.95
N THR A 30 13.27 18.63 -12.12
CA THR A 30 12.26 18.65 -13.20
C THR A 30 10.88 18.16 -12.72
N ASN A 31 10.85 17.17 -11.82
CA ASN A 31 9.61 16.58 -11.28
C ASN A 31 9.20 17.16 -9.90
N ALA A 32 9.87 18.22 -9.42
CA ALA A 32 9.67 18.73 -8.05
C ALA A 32 8.31 19.40 -7.80
N HIS A 33 7.50 19.58 -8.85
CA HIS A 33 6.15 20.13 -8.77
C HIS A 33 5.07 19.08 -8.98
N ASP A 34 5.43 17.81 -9.26
CA ASP A 34 4.46 16.74 -9.41
C ASP A 34 4.13 16.13 -8.03
N PRO A 35 2.92 16.35 -7.49
CA PRO A 35 2.57 15.85 -6.16
C PRO A 35 2.50 14.32 -6.10
N GLY A 36 2.21 13.64 -7.22
CA GLY A 36 2.17 12.19 -7.30
C GLY A 36 3.57 11.59 -7.15
N ILE A 37 4.54 12.14 -7.88
CA ILE A 37 5.95 11.71 -7.81
C ILE A 37 6.52 11.99 -6.41
N ILE A 38 6.28 13.18 -5.85
CA ILE A 38 6.76 13.53 -4.50
C ILE A 38 6.20 12.57 -3.46
N ARG A 39 4.90 12.26 -3.52
CA ARG A 39 4.26 11.29 -2.62
C ARG A 39 4.85 9.89 -2.79
N ALA A 40 5.08 9.44 -4.02
CA ALA A 40 5.70 8.14 -4.28
C ALA A 40 7.14 8.05 -3.72
N VAL A 41 7.94 9.12 -3.85
CA VAL A 41 9.26 9.20 -3.23
C VAL A 41 9.15 9.17 -1.70
N LEU A 42 8.19 9.89 -1.11
CA LEU A 42 7.96 9.84 0.33
C LEU A 42 7.59 8.43 0.80
N VAL A 43 6.72 7.71 0.06
CA VAL A 43 6.39 6.30 0.36
C VAL A 43 7.67 5.46 0.43
N ALA A 44 8.57 5.58 -0.55
CA ALA A 44 9.84 4.86 -0.56
C ALA A 44 10.73 5.13 0.66
N THR A 45 10.57 6.29 1.31
CA THR A 45 11.40 6.67 2.48
C THR A 45 10.84 6.22 3.82
N VAL A 46 9.52 5.98 3.93
CA VAL A 46 8.87 5.69 5.21
C VAL A 46 8.13 4.36 5.26
N TYR A 47 7.95 3.69 4.12
CA TYR A 47 7.43 2.33 4.09
C TYR A 47 8.32 1.41 4.97
N PRO A 48 7.74 0.53 5.83
CA PRO A 48 6.35 0.08 5.86
C PRO A 48 5.39 0.85 6.79
N ASN A 49 5.71 2.08 7.22
CA ASN A 49 4.84 2.89 8.07
C ASN A 49 3.61 3.42 7.31
N VAL A 50 2.62 2.53 7.16
CA VAL A 50 1.39 2.74 6.39
C VAL A 50 0.18 2.56 7.31
N GLY A 51 -0.82 3.42 7.13
CA GLY A 51 -2.10 3.34 7.82
C GLY A 51 -3.25 3.45 6.82
N LYS A 52 -4.37 2.81 7.15
CA LYS A 52 -5.65 3.01 6.45
C LYS A 52 -6.60 3.70 7.42
N PHE A 53 -7.24 4.78 6.98
CA PHE A 53 -8.31 5.37 7.77
C PHE A 53 -9.41 4.34 7.98
N LEU A 54 -10.00 4.34 9.17
CA LEU A 54 -11.16 3.52 9.45
C LEU A 54 -12.42 4.37 9.30
N PRO A 55 -13.49 3.84 8.68
CA PRO A 55 -14.77 4.49 8.75
C PRO A 55 -15.23 4.54 10.22
N PRO A 56 -16.16 5.43 10.59
CA PRO A 56 -16.63 5.57 11.97
C PRO A 56 -17.44 4.37 12.52
N LYS A 57 -17.22 3.14 12.03
CA LYS A 57 -17.90 1.91 12.46
C LYS A 57 -17.07 1.16 13.53
N ASN A 58 -17.79 0.48 14.43
CA ASN A 58 -17.24 -0.31 15.54
C ASN A 58 -16.70 -1.68 15.06
N GLY A 59 -15.59 -1.71 14.33
CA GLY A 59 -14.89 -2.96 13.97
C GLY A 59 -13.59 -3.18 14.76
N LYS A 60 -13.25 -4.42 15.09
CA LYS A 60 -12.01 -4.82 15.80
C LYS A 60 -10.91 -5.22 14.80
N HIS A 61 -10.35 -4.28 14.06
CA HIS A 61 -9.19 -4.59 13.21
C HIS A 61 -7.99 -3.71 13.56
N GLY A 62 -6.89 -4.38 13.91
CA GLY A 62 -5.58 -3.79 14.13
C GLY A 62 -5.42 -2.90 15.36
N ALA A 63 -4.18 -2.47 15.60
CA ALA A 63 -3.88 -1.44 16.58
C ALA A 63 -4.40 -0.09 16.09
N LYS A 64 -5.38 0.48 16.80
CA LYS A 64 -5.95 1.78 16.45
C LYS A 64 -5.08 2.89 16.98
N VAL A 65 -4.75 3.85 16.13
CA VAL A 65 -3.95 5.03 16.47
C VAL A 65 -4.75 6.28 16.11
N ARG A 66 -4.72 7.28 16.98
CA ARG A 66 -5.47 8.54 16.77
C ARG A 66 -4.61 9.54 15.99
N LEU A 67 -5.26 10.47 15.29
CA LEU A 67 -4.53 11.63 14.77
C LEU A 67 -4.27 12.64 15.88
N HIS A 68 -3.07 13.19 15.91
CA HIS A 68 -2.75 14.26 16.85
C HIS A 68 -3.48 15.57 16.44
N PRO A 69 -4.10 16.33 17.37
CA PRO A 69 -4.86 17.55 17.06
C PRO A 69 -4.05 18.64 16.32
N HIS A 70 -2.74 18.69 16.56
CA HIS A 70 -1.82 19.60 15.86
C HIS A 70 -1.30 19.07 14.51
N SER A 71 -1.83 17.97 14.00
CA SER A 71 -1.54 17.56 12.62
C SER A 71 -2.22 18.53 11.65
N LEU A 72 -1.50 18.94 10.60
CA LEU A 72 -2.04 19.78 9.52
C LEU A 72 -3.27 19.15 8.85
N ASN A 73 -3.34 17.81 8.88
CA ASN A 73 -4.37 17.01 8.26
C ASN A 73 -5.39 16.45 9.28
N PHE A 74 -5.42 16.95 10.51
CA PHE A 74 -6.31 16.44 11.58
C PHE A 74 -7.80 16.46 11.20
N ARG A 75 -8.22 17.43 10.38
CA ARG A 75 -9.62 17.59 9.93
C ARG A 75 -9.93 16.85 8.63
N LEU A 76 -9.11 15.89 8.21
CA LEU A 76 -9.47 15.02 7.07
C LEU A 76 -10.77 14.28 7.41
N SER A 77 -11.87 14.77 6.85
CA SER A 77 -13.17 14.12 6.94
C SER A 77 -13.13 12.86 6.10
N THR A 78 -13.12 11.70 6.75
CA THR A 78 -13.50 10.45 6.09
C THR A 78 -14.98 10.57 5.76
N LYS A 79 -15.31 10.92 4.51
CA LYS A 79 -16.67 10.66 4.01
C LYS A 79 -16.89 9.15 4.17
N ARG A 80 -18.14 8.73 4.41
CA ARG A 80 -18.53 7.31 4.55
C ARG A 80 -18.41 6.54 3.21
N SER A 81 -17.37 6.78 2.44
CA SER A 81 -17.05 6.01 1.24
C SER A 81 -16.21 4.80 1.62
N GLU A 82 -16.41 3.71 0.90
CA GLU A 82 -15.67 2.45 1.03
C GLU A 82 -14.17 2.63 0.79
N ASP A 83 -13.80 3.66 0.03
CA ASP A 83 -12.41 4.09 -0.21
C ASP A 83 -11.87 4.97 0.93
N CYS A 84 -11.64 4.34 2.08
CA CYS A 84 -10.96 5.04 3.17
C CYS A 84 -9.51 5.40 2.76
N PRO A 85 -9.07 6.66 2.96
CA PRO A 85 -7.75 7.09 2.51
C PRO A 85 -6.61 6.26 3.11
N LEU A 86 -5.57 6.05 2.32
CA LEU A 86 -4.30 5.49 2.78
C LEU A 86 -3.37 6.62 3.19
N VAL A 87 -2.59 6.39 4.22
CA VAL A 87 -1.59 7.32 4.70
C VAL A 87 -0.26 6.62 4.90
N ILE A 88 0.80 7.36 4.68
CA ILE A 88 2.10 7.07 5.27
C ILE A 88 2.34 8.01 6.44
N TYR A 89 3.05 7.54 7.45
CA TYR A 89 3.36 8.33 8.63
C TYR A 89 4.82 8.18 9.04
N ASP A 90 5.31 9.19 9.75
CA ASP A 90 6.67 9.25 10.26
C ASP A 90 6.84 8.30 11.46
N GLU A 91 6.12 8.59 12.55
CA GLU A 91 6.19 7.83 13.79
C GLU A 91 4.84 7.76 14.52
N VAL A 92 4.66 6.70 15.31
CA VAL A 92 3.59 6.59 16.30
C VAL A 92 4.17 6.96 17.66
N THR A 93 3.61 8.00 18.27
CA THR A 93 4.05 8.51 19.58
C THR A 93 2.99 8.22 20.64
N ARG A 94 3.43 7.93 21.86
CA ARG A 94 2.55 7.74 23.02
C ARG A 94 2.59 8.98 23.88
N GLY A 95 1.42 9.58 24.12
CA GLY A 95 1.25 10.69 25.05
C GLY A 95 0.14 10.41 26.06
N ASP A 96 -0.20 11.44 26.84
CA ASP A 96 -1.20 11.35 27.91
C ASP A 96 -2.61 10.96 27.42
N GLY A 97 -2.89 11.17 26.12
CA GLY A 97 -4.16 10.84 25.46
C GLY A 97 -4.18 9.51 24.68
N GLY A 98 -3.14 8.68 24.83
CA GLY A 98 -2.94 7.43 24.09
C GLY A 98 -1.91 7.55 22.97
N THR A 99 -1.93 6.61 22.03
CA THR A 99 -1.04 6.61 20.87
C THR A 99 -1.60 7.48 19.75
N HIS A 100 -0.73 8.29 19.14
CA HIS A 100 -1.11 9.19 18.07
C HIS A 100 -0.07 9.32 16.97
N ILE A 101 -0.55 9.65 15.77
CA ILE A 101 0.26 10.04 14.62
C ILE A 101 0.12 11.56 14.42
N ARG A 102 1.25 12.26 14.38
CA ARG A 102 1.28 13.72 14.15
C ARG A 102 1.57 14.07 12.69
N ASN A 103 2.63 13.49 12.13
CA ASN A 103 3.07 13.77 10.76
C ASN A 103 2.64 12.61 9.86
N PHE A 104 1.75 12.89 8.90
CA PHE A 104 1.32 11.91 7.92
C PHE A 104 0.94 12.56 6.60
N THR A 105 1.03 11.78 5.52
CA THR A 105 0.70 12.19 4.15
C THR A 105 -0.26 11.19 3.54
N VAL A 106 -1.32 11.67 2.88
CA VAL A 106 -2.26 10.83 2.13
C VAL A 106 -1.62 10.37 0.83
N VAL A 107 -1.68 9.07 0.56
CA VAL A 107 -1.04 8.42 -0.60
C VAL A 107 -2.04 7.57 -1.38
N GLY A 108 -1.70 7.27 -2.63
CA GLY A 108 -2.46 6.34 -3.46
C GLY A 108 -1.97 4.89 -3.32
N PRO A 109 -2.79 3.91 -3.73
CA PRO A 109 -2.41 2.50 -3.66
C PRO A 109 -1.24 2.15 -4.60
N LEU A 110 -1.16 2.77 -5.77
CA LEU A 110 -0.13 2.45 -6.79
C LEU A 110 1.30 2.64 -6.28
N SER A 111 1.56 3.73 -5.54
CA SER A 111 2.89 3.97 -4.96
C SER A 111 3.26 2.93 -3.90
N LEU A 112 2.28 2.41 -3.17
CA LEU A 112 2.50 1.35 -2.18
C LEU A 112 2.74 0.01 -2.87
N LEU A 113 1.95 -0.32 -3.89
CA LEU A 113 2.10 -1.56 -4.66
C LEU A 113 3.48 -1.67 -5.34
N LEU A 114 4.04 -0.56 -5.85
CA LEU A 114 5.39 -0.60 -6.43
C LEU A 114 6.49 -0.99 -5.42
N LEU A 115 6.28 -0.73 -4.13
CA LEU A 115 7.29 -0.86 -3.07
C LEU A 115 6.95 -1.93 -2.02
N ALA A 116 5.75 -2.49 -2.09
CA ALA A 116 5.28 -3.53 -1.20
C ALA A 116 6.28 -4.68 -1.13
N THR A 117 6.39 -5.32 0.03
CA THR A 117 7.25 -6.49 0.19
C THR A 117 6.59 -7.68 -0.51
N GLU A 118 5.30 -7.87 -0.25
CA GLU A 118 4.51 -8.97 -0.76
C GLU A 118 3.25 -8.46 -1.46
N ILE A 119 2.96 -9.04 -2.62
CA ILE A 119 1.70 -8.83 -3.34
C ILE A 119 1.17 -10.21 -3.72
N ALA A 120 -0.07 -10.48 -3.35
CA ALA A 120 -0.84 -11.63 -3.79
C ALA A 120 -2.10 -11.16 -4.52
N VAL A 121 -2.66 -12.04 -5.36
CA VAL A 121 -3.85 -11.75 -6.17
C VAL A 121 -4.88 -12.84 -5.90
N ALA A 122 -6.10 -12.43 -5.59
CA ALA A 122 -7.23 -13.32 -5.41
C ALA A 122 -8.35 -12.97 -6.39
N PRO A 123 -9.22 -13.92 -6.77
CA PRO A 123 -10.45 -13.63 -7.50
C PRO A 123 -11.29 -12.59 -6.76
N ALA A 124 -11.83 -11.62 -7.49
CA ALA A 124 -12.88 -10.79 -6.93
C ALA A 124 -14.19 -11.58 -6.98
N ASN A 125 -14.52 -12.29 -5.92
CA ASN A 125 -15.86 -12.83 -5.76
C ASN A 125 -16.86 -11.67 -5.63
N ASP A 126 -18.11 -11.89 -6.04
CA ASP A 126 -19.16 -10.87 -5.95
C ASP A 126 -19.52 -10.51 -4.49
N ASP A 127 -19.05 -11.30 -3.51
CA ASP A 127 -19.36 -11.18 -2.08
C ASP A 127 -18.28 -10.49 -1.23
N VAL A 128 -17.42 -9.64 -1.79
CA VAL A 128 -16.55 -8.77 -0.93
C VAL A 128 -17.36 -7.62 -0.31
N ASP A 129 -18.64 -7.51 -0.68
CA ASP A 129 -19.59 -6.50 -0.19
C ASP A 129 -20.51 -7.09 0.89
N GLY A 130 -19.92 -7.61 1.96
CA GLY A 130 -20.67 -8.10 3.11
C GLY A 130 -19.74 -8.66 4.17
N TYR A 131 -19.37 -7.84 5.15
CA TYR A 131 -18.94 -8.38 6.44
C TYR A 131 -20.16 -9.05 7.08
N ASP A 132 -20.47 -10.27 6.65
CA ASP A 132 -21.49 -11.11 7.25
C ASP A 132 -20.86 -11.68 8.53
N ASP A 133 -21.10 -10.97 9.65
CA ASP A 133 -21.05 -11.54 10.99
C ASP A 133 -22.09 -12.67 11.03
N LYS A 134 -21.73 -13.85 10.52
CA LYS A 134 -22.43 -15.08 10.86
C LYS A 134 -22.05 -15.39 12.30
N GLU A 135 -22.71 -14.70 13.24
CA GLU A 135 -22.84 -15.16 14.61
C GLU A 135 -23.24 -16.63 14.58
N GLY A 136 -22.50 -17.45 15.32
CA GLY A 136 -22.84 -18.86 15.50
C GLY A 136 -24.25 -18.97 16.08
N SER A 137 -25.15 -19.58 15.32
CA SER A 137 -26.36 -20.18 15.87
C SER A 137 -26.15 -21.68 15.96
N ASP A 138 -26.17 -22.17 17.18
CA ASP A 138 -26.10 -23.57 17.52
C ASP A 138 -27.17 -24.44 16.81
N VAL A 139 -26.72 -25.62 16.40
CA VAL A 139 -27.41 -26.91 16.24
C VAL A 139 -28.76 -26.99 15.50
N ALA A 140 -28.75 -27.73 14.40
CA ALA A 140 -29.79 -28.71 14.10
C ALA A 140 -29.17 -29.87 13.30
N ASP A 141 -29.12 -31.05 13.93
CA ASP A 141 -28.82 -32.34 13.30
C ASP A 141 -29.72 -32.56 12.08
N THR A 142 -29.13 -32.97 10.96
CA THR A 142 -29.86 -33.74 9.96
C THR A 142 -28.90 -34.68 9.25
N ASP A 143 -28.91 -35.94 9.67
CA ASP A 143 -28.33 -37.07 8.95
C ASP A 143 -28.99 -37.21 7.56
N SER A 144 -28.19 -37.23 6.49
CA SER A 144 -28.48 -38.05 5.31
C SER A 144 -27.23 -38.24 4.44
N ASP A 145 -26.65 -39.42 4.60
CA ASP A 145 -26.09 -40.34 3.60
C ASP A 145 -25.34 -39.83 2.35
N ALA A 146 -24.15 -40.42 2.20
CA ALA A 146 -23.14 -40.27 1.18
C ALA A 146 -23.59 -40.46 -0.29
N GLU A 147 -23.05 -39.61 -1.16
CA GLU A 147 -22.72 -39.95 -2.55
C GLU A 147 -21.34 -39.35 -2.86
N ASP A 148 -20.42 -40.23 -3.28
CA ASP A 148 -19.00 -40.02 -3.53
C ASP A 148 -18.81 -39.09 -4.75
N GLY A 149 -18.71 -37.78 -4.50
CA GLY A 149 -18.29 -36.79 -5.50
C GLY A 149 -16.84 -36.42 -5.26
N ILE A 150 -15.96 -36.75 -6.21
CA ILE A 150 -14.56 -36.31 -6.20
C ILE A 150 -14.54 -34.77 -6.14
N GLU A 151 -14.26 -34.20 -4.97
CA GLU A 151 -13.94 -32.78 -4.80
C GLU A 151 -12.62 -32.51 -5.52
N ILE A 152 -12.72 -32.11 -6.79
CA ILE A 152 -11.60 -31.53 -7.52
C ILE A 152 -11.35 -30.16 -6.87
N ASP A 153 -10.16 -29.97 -6.30
CA ASP A 153 -9.66 -28.70 -5.73
C ASP A 153 -10.12 -27.50 -6.57
N ASP A 154 -11.13 -26.76 -6.06
CA ASP A 154 -11.73 -25.59 -6.70
C ASP A 154 -10.71 -24.42 -6.79
N ASP A 155 -9.62 -24.52 -6.02
CA ASP A 155 -8.51 -23.57 -5.98
C ASP A 155 -7.66 -23.58 -7.28
N GLU A 156 -7.44 -24.75 -7.91
CA GLU A 156 -6.61 -24.82 -9.13
C GLU A 156 -7.39 -24.36 -10.38
N TYR A 157 -8.71 -24.58 -10.39
CA TYR A 157 -9.59 -24.12 -11.47
C TYR A 157 -9.80 -22.60 -11.45
N ASN A 158 -9.88 -21.99 -10.26
CA ASN A 158 -10.03 -20.53 -10.13
C ASN A 158 -8.76 -19.75 -10.48
N GLY A 159 -7.56 -20.28 -10.19
CA GLY A 159 -6.29 -19.62 -10.56
C GLY A 159 -6.11 -19.44 -12.07
N LYS A 160 -6.53 -20.42 -12.88
CA LYS A 160 -6.46 -20.36 -14.35
C LYS A 160 -7.49 -19.39 -14.95
N LYS A 161 -8.64 -19.21 -14.30
CA LYS A 161 -9.68 -18.26 -14.73
C LYS A 161 -9.36 -16.82 -14.32
N LEU A 162 -8.61 -16.61 -13.23
CA LEU A 162 -8.25 -15.29 -12.72
C LEU A 162 -7.60 -14.38 -13.77
N MET A 163 -6.56 -14.88 -14.44
CA MET A 163 -5.79 -14.14 -15.45
C MET A 163 -6.22 -14.47 -16.89
N SER A 164 -7.40 -15.09 -17.07
CA SER A 164 -7.88 -15.53 -18.39
C SER A 164 -8.29 -14.38 -19.31
N ALA A 165 -8.75 -13.27 -18.76
CA ALA A 165 -9.06 -12.05 -19.50
C ALA A 165 -8.48 -10.81 -18.79
N PRO A 166 -8.00 -9.81 -19.54
CA PRO A 166 -7.32 -8.63 -18.98
C PRO A 166 -8.22 -7.81 -18.05
N ASP A 167 -9.52 -7.77 -18.36
CA ASP A 167 -10.51 -6.94 -17.65
C ASP A 167 -11.12 -7.65 -16.42
N ASN A 168 -10.68 -8.87 -16.10
CA ASN A 168 -11.15 -9.58 -14.93
C ASN A 168 -10.88 -8.77 -13.67
N SER A 169 -11.93 -8.56 -12.86
CA SER A 169 -11.78 -7.93 -11.55
C SER A 169 -11.05 -8.89 -10.61
N VAL A 170 -10.02 -8.37 -9.94
CA VAL A 170 -9.21 -9.12 -8.97
C VAL A 170 -9.05 -8.31 -7.68
N ILE A 171 -8.80 -9.01 -6.59
CA ILE A 171 -8.41 -8.39 -5.32
C ILE A 171 -6.91 -8.53 -5.13
N VAL A 172 -6.22 -7.41 -5.00
CA VAL A 172 -4.81 -7.33 -4.69
C VAL A 172 -4.65 -7.28 -3.19
N VAL A 173 -3.92 -8.24 -2.63
CA VAL A 173 -3.58 -8.30 -1.21
C VAL A 173 -2.12 -7.90 -1.05
N MET A 174 -1.90 -6.75 -0.41
CA MET A 174 -0.59 -6.17 -0.16
C MET A 174 -0.16 -6.41 1.29
N ASP A 175 1.03 -6.98 1.46
CA ASP A 175 1.65 -7.31 2.75
C ASP A 175 0.72 -8.08 3.72
N ARG A 176 -0.22 -8.86 3.17
CA ARG A 176 -1.20 -9.69 3.87
C ARG A 176 -2.26 -8.94 4.69
N TRP A 177 -2.39 -7.63 4.55
CA TRP A 177 -3.37 -6.86 5.32
C TRP A 177 -4.13 -5.79 4.54
N LEU A 178 -3.60 -5.32 3.41
CA LEU A 178 -4.19 -4.21 2.67
C LEU A 178 -4.76 -4.69 1.33
N LEU A 179 -6.08 -4.53 1.18
CA LEU A 179 -6.83 -5.06 0.05
C LEU A 179 -7.32 -3.95 -0.88
N PHE A 180 -7.19 -4.16 -2.19
CA PHE A 180 -7.71 -3.28 -3.24
C PHE A 180 -8.32 -4.08 -4.37
N ARG A 181 -9.43 -3.58 -4.93
CA ARG A 181 -9.96 -4.09 -6.20
C ARG A 181 -9.17 -3.46 -7.36
N SER A 182 -8.82 -4.27 -8.35
CA SER A 182 -8.10 -3.86 -9.56
C SER A 182 -8.48 -4.77 -10.73
N SER A 183 -8.01 -4.46 -11.95
CA SER A 183 -8.07 -5.39 -13.08
C SER A 183 -6.86 -6.32 -13.13
N ALA A 184 -7.00 -7.50 -13.74
CA ALA A 184 -5.90 -8.44 -13.96
C ALA A 184 -4.74 -7.82 -14.76
N ILE A 185 -5.05 -6.99 -15.77
CA ILE A 185 -4.04 -6.31 -16.59
C ILE A 185 -3.23 -5.28 -15.79
N ASP A 186 -3.88 -4.48 -14.93
CA ASP A 186 -3.18 -3.50 -14.09
C ASP A 186 -2.20 -4.19 -13.15
N VAL A 187 -2.62 -5.31 -12.55
CA VAL A 187 -1.78 -6.08 -11.63
C VAL A 187 -0.57 -6.68 -12.35
N ALA A 188 -0.77 -7.27 -13.54
CA ALA A 188 0.32 -7.78 -14.36
C ALA A 188 1.33 -6.68 -14.73
N GLN A 189 0.85 -5.48 -15.07
CA GLN A 189 1.70 -4.33 -15.35
C GLN A 189 2.51 -3.91 -14.12
N ILE A 190 1.90 -3.90 -12.92
CA ILE A 190 2.61 -3.59 -11.68
C ILE A 190 3.73 -4.60 -11.41
N TYR A 191 3.51 -5.91 -11.59
CA TYR A 191 4.58 -6.90 -11.45
C TYR A 191 5.74 -6.63 -12.41
N CYS A 192 5.44 -6.39 -13.70
CA CYS A 192 6.45 -6.03 -14.69
C CYS A 192 7.23 -4.76 -14.31
N LEU A 193 6.54 -3.74 -13.79
CA LEU A 193 7.17 -2.49 -13.37
C LEU A 193 8.05 -2.68 -12.14
N ARG A 194 7.66 -3.52 -11.18
CA ARG A 194 8.47 -3.85 -10.00
C ARG A 194 9.76 -4.54 -10.40
N GLU A 195 9.70 -5.54 -11.27
CA GLU A 195 10.90 -6.21 -11.77
C GLU A 195 11.84 -5.25 -12.50
N ARG A 196 11.30 -4.39 -13.37
CA ARG A 196 12.08 -3.38 -14.07
C ARG A 196 12.70 -2.35 -13.14
N LEU A 197 11.97 -1.93 -12.10
CA LEU A 197 12.47 -0.99 -11.10
C LEU A 197 13.62 -1.61 -10.30
N SER A 198 13.45 -2.85 -9.83
CA SER A 198 14.50 -3.60 -9.12
C SER A 198 15.75 -3.77 -9.98
N ALA A 199 15.59 -4.17 -11.24
CA ALA A 199 16.69 -4.28 -12.18
C ALA A 199 17.39 -2.93 -12.43
N ALA A 200 16.63 -1.83 -12.57
CA ALA A 200 17.18 -0.49 -12.75
C ALA A 200 17.95 0.00 -11.51
N ILE A 201 17.42 -0.25 -10.31
CA ILE A 201 18.11 0.07 -9.04
C ILE A 201 19.40 -0.73 -8.92
N LEU A 202 19.34 -2.05 -9.13
CA LEU A 202 20.52 -2.93 -9.08
C LEU A 202 21.58 -2.51 -10.10
N PHE A 203 21.15 -2.18 -11.32
CA PHE A 203 22.05 -1.67 -12.36
C PHE A 203 22.70 -0.37 -11.89
N ARG A 204 21.93 0.57 -11.32
CA ARG A 204 22.45 1.87 -10.86
C ARG A 204 23.42 1.72 -9.68
N VAL A 205 23.13 0.83 -8.73
CA VAL A 205 24.02 0.53 -7.60
C VAL A 205 25.31 -0.10 -8.08
N SER A 206 25.22 -1.09 -8.99
CA SER A 206 26.37 -1.82 -9.52
C SER A 206 27.25 -0.99 -10.45
N ASN A 207 26.68 0.00 -11.14
CA ASN A 207 27.35 0.84 -12.13
C ASN A 207 27.34 2.33 -11.73
N SER A 208 27.42 2.62 -10.43
CA SER A 208 27.55 4.00 -9.97
C SER A 208 28.88 4.56 -10.47
N SER A 209 28.80 5.44 -11.47
CA SER A 209 29.95 6.17 -11.99
C SER A 209 30.46 7.13 -10.91
N VAL A 210 31.62 6.83 -10.33
CA VAL A 210 32.42 7.76 -9.53
C VAL A 210 33.17 8.72 -10.45
#